data_AF-A0AAD2A6D8-F1
#
_entry.id   AF-A0AAD2A6D8-F1
#
_cell.length_a   1.000
_cell.length_b   1.000
_cell.length_c   1.000
_cell.angle_alpha   90.00
_cell.angle_beta   90.00
_cell.angle_gamma   90.00
#
_symmetry.space_group_name_H-M   'P 1'
#
loop_
_entity.id
_entity.type
_entity.pdbx_description
1 polymer ?
#
loop_
_entity_poly.entity_id
_entity_poly.type
_entity_poly.pdbx_seq_one_letter_code
_entity_poly.pdbx_strand_id
1 'polypeptide(L)'
;MVITKNRDCRVCGSPDPITLHNIWYRGMYGQLCTACVLAHHAASFCPICFDVYEETKLPPPHLRVMCLRCPAVAHISCVYSLPSSSSSSSTRFHCPQCSIPNFTFFNLVGSAVQNGNVITEDLAKQLVASAKIASMSLHKAAAIARENAEKRAKEAVMARKKAIEALDKVSFLILKEAEEDSRSSSNL
;
A
#
# COMPACT_ATOMS: atom_id res chain seq x y z
N MET A 1 25.64 15.91 6.55
CA MET A 1 24.45 16.14 5.72
C MET A 1 23.25 15.62 6.52
N VAL A 2 22.57 16.49 7.26
CA VAL A 2 21.43 16.10 8.09
C VAL A 2 20.26 15.86 7.14
N ILE A 3 19.83 14.61 6.98
CA ILE A 3 18.58 14.32 6.29
C ILE A 3 17.46 14.76 7.24
N THR A 4 17.05 16.03 7.15
CA THR A 4 15.79 16.48 7.75
C THR A 4 14.68 15.78 6.98
N LYS A 5 14.27 14.60 7.48
CA LYS A 5 13.15 13.83 6.94
C LYS A 5 11.92 14.74 7.01
N ASN A 6 11.46 15.26 5.88
CA ASN A 6 10.29 16.12 5.82
C ASN A 6 9.10 15.34 6.37
N ARG A 7 8.59 15.73 7.55
CA ARG A 7 7.50 15.05 8.26
C ARG A 7 6.16 15.63 7.81
N ASP A 8 5.95 15.68 6.51
CA ASP A 8 4.75 16.23 5.92
C ASP A 8 3.98 15.14 5.18
N CYS A 9 2.65 15.27 5.16
CA CYS A 9 1.81 14.43 4.32
C CYS A 9 2.17 14.63 2.85
N ARG A 10 2.51 13.56 2.14
CA ARG A 10 2.89 13.62 0.72
C ARG A 10 1.77 14.14 -0.20
N VAL A 11 0.52 14.06 0.22
CA VAL A 11 -0.64 14.48 -0.59
C VAL A 11 -1.00 15.93 -0.34
N CYS A 12 -1.22 16.32 0.93
CA CYS A 12 -1.72 17.65 1.26
C CYS A 12 -0.67 18.57 1.89
N GLY A 13 0.53 18.09 2.19
CA GLY A 13 1.61 18.87 2.81
C GLY A 13 1.43 19.15 4.31
N SER A 14 0.45 18.54 4.99
CA SER A 14 0.23 18.80 6.42
C SER A 14 1.40 18.32 7.28
N PRO A 15 1.99 19.16 8.15
CA PRO A 15 3.16 18.81 8.96
C PRO A 15 2.83 18.09 10.28
N ASP A 16 1.55 17.79 10.54
CA ASP A 16 1.09 17.27 11.84
C ASP A 16 1.61 15.84 12.11
N PRO A 17 2.59 15.65 13.02
CA PRO A 17 3.22 14.36 13.22
C PRO A 17 2.30 13.33 13.89
N ILE A 18 1.26 13.77 14.61
CA ILE A 18 0.37 12.87 15.36
C ILE A 18 -0.51 12.06 14.40
N THR A 19 -0.83 12.65 13.24
CA THR A 19 -1.78 12.07 12.29
C THR A 19 -1.09 11.43 11.09
N LEU A 20 0.24 11.40 11.03
CA LEU A 20 1.01 10.84 9.92
C LEU A 20 1.27 9.35 10.07
N HIS A 21 0.91 8.61 9.03
CA HIS A 21 1.10 7.17 8.91
C HIS A 21 2.19 6.87 7.87
N ASN A 22 3.13 6.00 8.22
CA ASN A 22 4.09 5.47 7.23
C ASN A 22 3.35 4.48 6.33
N ILE A 23 3.44 4.67 5.02
CA ILE A 23 2.68 3.86 4.07
C ILE A 23 3.44 3.66 2.78
N TRP A 24 3.20 2.51 2.12
CA TRP A 24 3.63 2.28 0.76
C TRP A 24 2.52 2.74 -0.19
N TYR A 25 2.75 3.84 -0.90
CA TYR A 25 1.75 4.47 -1.75
C TYR A 25 2.31 4.72 -3.15
N ARG A 26 1.60 4.25 -4.19
CA ARG A 26 1.99 4.38 -5.61
C ARG A 26 3.44 3.96 -5.91
N GLY A 27 3.88 2.85 -5.32
CA GLY A 27 5.22 2.32 -5.53
C GLY A 27 6.34 3.03 -4.75
N MET A 28 5.98 3.96 -3.86
CA MET A 28 6.95 4.72 -3.06
C MET A 28 6.59 4.65 -1.59
N TYR A 29 7.60 4.48 -0.74
CA TYR A 29 7.47 4.69 0.70
C TYR A 29 7.28 6.19 1.00
N GLY A 30 6.36 6.55 1.89
CA GLY A 30 6.10 7.93 2.30
C GLY A 30 5.21 8.03 3.54
N GLN A 31 4.86 9.26 3.91
CA GLN A 31 3.92 9.53 5.00
C GLN A 31 2.65 10.18 4.45
N LEU A 32 1.49 9.71 4.92
CA LEU A 32 0.19 10.30 4.64
C LEU A 32 -0.52 10.62 5.96
N CYS A 33 -1.20 11.76 6.04
CA CYS A 33 -2.03 12.03 7.20
C CYS A 33 -3.27 11.12 7.22
N THR A 34 -3.90 10.99 8.37
CA THR A 34 -5.09 10.15 8.61
C THR A 34 -6.18 10.42 7.57
N ALA A 35 -6.45 11.70 7.29
CA ALA A 35 -7.43 12.10 6.28
C ALA A 35 -7.08 11.58 4.87
N CYS A 36 -5.81 11.72 4.47
CA CYS A 36 -5.34 11.27 3.15
C CYS A 36 -5.28 9.74 3.04
N VAL A 37 -4.95 9.03 4.12
CA VAL A 37 -5.02 7.56 4.14
C VAL A 37 -6.44 7.11 3.84
N LEU A 38 -7.44 7.64 4.54
CA LEU A 38 -8.84 7.29 4.32
C LEU A 38 -9.35 7.70 2.93
N ALA A 39 -9.02 8.92 2.48
CA ALA A 39 -9.46 9.42 1.18
C ALA A 39 -8.89 8.62 -0.01
N HIS A 40 -7.63 8.17 0.07
CA HIS A 40 -6.99 7.43 -1.01
C HIS A 40 -7.16 5.91 -0.92
N HIS A 41 -7.69 5.40 0.18
CA HIS A 41 -7.91 3.96 0.42
C HIS A 41 -9.38 3.66 0.74
N ALA A 42 -10.29 4.34 0.05
CA ALA A 42 -11.75 4.24 0.26
C ALA A 42 -12.31 2.81 0.11
N ALA A 43 -11.62 1.94 -0.65
CA ALA A 43 -12.03 0.53 -0.83
C ALA A 43 -11.62 -0.39 0.33
N SER A 44 -10.79 0.09 1.26
CA SER A 44 -10.18 -0.72 2.31
C SER A 44 -10.94 -0.70 3.64
N PHE A 45 -12.03 0.05 3.75
CA PHE A 45 -12.82 0.16 4.98
C PHE A 45 -14.27 0.58 4.70
N CYS A 46 -15.15 0.36 5.68
CA CYS A 46 -16.51 0.88 5.64
C CYS A 46 -16.52 2.38 5.97
N PRO A 47 -17.00 3.29 5.09
CA PRO A 47 -16.95 4.73 5.32
C PRO A 47 -17.95 5.25 6.38
N ILE A 48 -18.71 4.35 7.02
CA ILE A 48 -19.70 4.69 8.05
C ILE A 48 -19.19 4.28 9.44
N CYS A 49 -18.66 3.06 9.59
CA CYS A 49 -18.18 2.56 10.88
C CYS A 49 -16.65 2.52 11.01
N PHE A 50 -15.92 2.81 9.91
CA PHE A 50 -14.46 2.75 9.82
C PHE A 50 -13.84 1.38 10.11
N ASP A 51 -14.63 0.31 10.03
CA ASP A 51 -14.06 -1.04 10.11
C ASP A 51 -13.28 -1.37 8.83
N VAL A 52 -12.08 -1.90 9.00
CA VAL A 52 -11.12 -2.12 7.91
C VAL A 52 -11.25 -3.53 7.39
N TYR A 53 -11.34 -3.65 6.07
CA TYR A 53 -11.41 -4.92 5.37
C TYR A 53 -10.00 -5.52 5.24
N GLU A 54 -9.74 -6.61 5.94
CA GLU A 54 -8.59 -7.46 5.62
C GLU A 54 -8.82 -8.13 4.25
N GLU A 55 -7.77 -8.41 3.48
CA GLU A 55 -7.89 -8.94 2.10
C GLU A 55 -8.72 -10.23 2.00
N THR A 56 -8.82 -10.99 3.09
CA THR A 56 -9.61 -12.23 3.21
C THR A 56 -11.01 -12.03 3.82
N LYS A 57 -11.33 -10.81 4.29
CA LYS A 57 -12.54 -10.49 5.07
C LYS A 57 -13.40 -9.40 4.44
N LEU A 58 -13.32 -9.23 3.12
CA LEU A 58 -14.27 -8.34 2.44
C LEU A 58 -15.68 -8.92 2.64
N PRO A 59 -16.68 -8.12 3.06
CA PRO A 59 -18.01 -8.64 3.32
C PRO A 59 -18.56 -9.31 2.05
N PRO A 60 -19.30 -10.43 2.18
CA PRO A 60 -19.97 -11.07 1.05
C PRO A 60 -20.80 -10.07 0.24
N PRO A 61 -20.97 -10.26 -1.08
CA PRO A 61 -21.69 -9.31 -1.94
C PRO A 61 -23.08 -8.91 -1.43
N HIS A 62 -23.79 -9.81 -0.75
CA HIS A 62 -25.12 -9.56 -0.19
C HIS A 62 -25.11 -8.78 1.14
N LEU A 63 -23.95 -8.61 1.80
CA LEU A 63 -23.78 -7.86 3.05
C LEU A 63 -23.11 -6.50 2.84
N ARG A 64 -22.88 -6.09 1.58
CA ARG A 64 -22.24 -4.83 1.24
C ARG A 64 -22.97 -4.07 0.15
N VAL A 65 -22.73 -2.77 0.12
CA VAL A 65 -23.12 -1.89 -0.98
C VAL A 65 -21.91 -1.09 -1.45
N MET A 66 -21.88 -0.77 -2.75
CA MET A 66 -20.78 -0.03 -3.38
C MET A 66 -21.24 1.39 -3.72
N CYS A 67 -20.37 2.37 -3.52
CA CYS A 67 -20.64 3.74 -3.92
C CYS A 67 -20.69 3.85 -5.45
N LEU A 68 -21.64 4.62 -5.97
CA LEU A 68 -21.77 4.82 -7.42
C LEU A 68 -20.70 5.72 -8.05
N ARG A 69 -19.92 6.46 -7.25
CA ARG A 69 -18.97 7.47 -7.74
C ARG A 69 -17.51 7.18 -7.42
N CYS A 70 -17.24 6.29 -6.48
CA CYS A 70 -15.89 6.01 -6.02
C CYS A 70 -15.79 4.55 -5.56
N PRO A 71 -14.60 4.00 -5.34
CA PRO A 71 -14.45 2.58 -5.00
C PRO A 71 -14.82 2.24 -3.54
N ALA A 72 -15.54 3.14 -2.83
CA ALA A 72 -15.94 2.91 -1.46
C ALA A 72 -16.97 1.79 -1.33
N VAL A 73 -16.81 0.97 -0.30
CA VAL A 73 -17.69 -0.16 0.02
C VAL A 73 -18.18 0.01 1.45
N ALA A 74 -19.48 -0.13 1.68
CA ALA A 74 -20.08 -0.04 3.01
C ALA A 74 -20.84 -1.32 3.37
N HIS A 75 -20.93 -1.61 4.67
CA HIS A 75 -21.84 -2.65 5.15
C HIS A 75 -23.29 -2.26 4.91
N ILE A 76 -24.11 -3.21 4.44
CA ILE A 76 -25.54 -2.97 4.22
C ILE A 76 -26.25 -2.59 5.53
N SER A 77 -25.86 -3.21 6.65
CA SER A 77 -26.36 -2.89 7.99
C SER A 77 -26.03 -1.46 8.41
N CYS A 78 -24.78 -1.01 8.17
CA CYS A 78 -24.38 0.36 8.46
C CYS A 78 -25.21 1.38 7.68
N VAL A 79 -25.58 1.09 6.42
CA VAL A 79 -26.44 1.96 5.62
C VAL A 79 -27.86 2.02 6.16
N TYR A 80 -28.43 0.89 6.57
CA TYR A 80 -29.78 0.86 7.17
C TYR A 80 -29.86 1.53 8.54
N SER A 81 -28.75 1.60 9.28
CA SER A 81 -28.70 2.29 10.57
C SER A 81 -28.64 3.82 10.45
N LEU A 82 -28.50 4.41 9.25
CA LEU A 82 -28.53 5.86 9.11
C LEU A 82 -29.95 6.43 9.28
N PRO A 83 -30.11 7.55 10.00
CA PRO A 83 -31.41 8.15 10.31
C PRO A 83 -32.19 8.65 9.08
N SER A 84 -31.55 8.77 7.91
CA SER A 84 -32.18 9.17 6.65
C SER A 84 -32.61 7.99 5.76
N SER A 85 -32.45 6.75 6.21
CA SER A 85 -32.82 5.55 5.47
C SER A 85 -34.31 5.23 5.62
N SER A 86 -35.17 6.19 5.26
CA SER A 86 -36.62 5.98 5.14
C SER A 86 -36.90 5.05 3.96
N SER A 87 -37.06 3.76 4.26
CA SER A 87 -37.94 2.82 3.54
C SER A 87 -38.27 3.21 2.09
N SER A 88 -37.31 3.07 1.17
CA SER A 88 -37.58 3.10 -0.27
C SER A 88 -36.34 2.66 -1.03
N SER A 89 -36.34 1.41 -1.49
CA SER A 89 -35.98 0.90 -2.84
C SER A 89 -34.89 1.58 -3.70
N SER A 90 -34.05 2.46 -3.18
CA SER A 90 -33.01 3.14 -3.93
C SER A 90 -31.77 2.26 -3.91
N THR A 91 -31.61 1.48 -4.97
CA THR A 91 -30.42 0.69 -5.33
C THR A 91 -29.14 1.53 -5.52
N ARG A 92 -29.13 2.79 -5.08
CA ARG A 92 -28.12 3.80 -5.39
C ARG A 92 -27.49 4.34 -4.12
N PHE A 93 -26.40 3.72 -3.69
CA PHE A 93 -25.61 4.18 -2.55
C PHE A 93 -24.55 5.20 -2.98
N HIS A 94 -24.46 6.31 -2.24
CA HIS A 94 -23.35 7.26 -2.32
C HIS A 94 -22.73 7.38 -0.93
N CYS A 95 -21.41 7.17 -0.83
CA CYS A 95 -20.70 7.28 0.44
C CYS A 95 -20.69 8.75 0.95
N PRO A 96 -20.45 8.98 2.25
CA PRO A 96 -20.39 10.33 2.83
C PRO A 96 -19.48 11.29 2.05
N GLN A 97 -18.30 10.82 1.63
CA GLN A 97 -17.35 11.61 0.84
C GLN A 97 -17.91 12.07 -0.53
N CYS A 98 -18.78 11.29 -1.16
CA CYS A 98 -19.36 11.63 -2.46
C CYS A 98 -20.67 12.41 -2.35
N SER A 99 -21.38 12.28 -1.23
CA SER A 99 -22.67 12.93 -0.98
C SER A 99 -22.54 14.32 -0.36
N ILE A 100 -21.48 14.54 0.44
CA ILE A 100 -21.30 15.77 1.21
C ILE A 100 -20.25 16.65 0.50
N PRO A 101 -20.59 17.89 0.09
CA PRO A 101 -19.62 18.80 -0.49
C PRO A 101 -18.56 19.19 0.55
N ASN A 102 -17.31 19.33 0.12
CA ASN A 102 -16.17 19.65 1.00
C ASN A 102 -15.98 18.69 2.17
N PHE A 103 -16.39 17.42 2.01
CA PHE A 103 -16.18 16.39 3.02
C PHE A 103 -14.69 16.20 3.29
N THR A 104 -14.32 16.20 4.56
CA THR A 104 -12.97 15.88 5.02
C THR A 104 -13.04 14.77 6.07
N PHE A 105 -12.17 13.77 5.91
CA PHE A 105 -11.90 12.82 6.98
C PHE A 105 -11.03 13.49 8.04
N PHE A 106 -11.20 13.08 9.29
CA PHE A 106 -10.35 13.40 10.43
C PHE A 106 -10.06 14.90 10.60
N ASN A 107 -11.00 15.63 11.21
CA ASN A 107 -10.85 17.05 11.50
C ASN A 107 -10.66 17.28 13.01
N LEU A 108 -9.40 17.35 13.46
CA LEU A 108 -9.07 17.59 14.87
C LEU A 108 -9.30 19.05 15.30
N VAL A 109 -9.18 20.01 14.37
CA VAL A 109 -9.33 21.45 14.64
C VAL A 109 -10.79 21.83 14.87
N GLY A 110 -11.73 21.19 14.16
CA GLY A 110 -13.17 21.38 14.35
C GLY A 110 -13.72 20.82 15.66
N SER A 111 -12.96 19.96 16.36
CA SER A 111 -13.32 19.38 17.66
C SER A 111 -12.94 20.26 18.86
N ALA A 112 -12.45 21.49 18.61
CA ALA A 112 -12.07 22.46 19.64
C ALA A 112 -13.29 23.06 20.38
N VAL A 113 -13.94 22.26 21.22
CA VAL A 113 -14.80 22.77 22.29
C VAL A 113 -13.89 23.15 23.47
N GLN A 114 -13.38 24.38 23.47
CA GLN A 114 -12.89 25.20 24.60
C GLN A 114 -11.97 24.60 25.70
N ASN A 115 -11.66 23.31 25.75
CA ASN A 115 -10.94 22.65 26.87
C ASN A 115 -10.14 21.41 26.39
N GLY A 116 -9.24 21.60 25.42
CA GLY A 116 -8.34 20.56 24.93
C GLY A 116 -8.88 19.77 23.72
N ASN A 117 -7.95 19.23 22.92
CA ASN A 117 -8.29 18.43 21.74
C ASN A 117 -8.86 17.08 22.18
N VAL A 118 -10.18 16.97 22.36
CA VAL A 118 -10.82 15.70 22.71
C VAL A 118 -10.96 14.86 21.44
N ILE A 119 -10.30 13.69 21.43
CA ILE A 119 -10.52 12.68 20.39
C ILE A 119 -11.87 12.03 20.65
N THR A 120 -12.86 12.33 19.81
CA THR A 120 -14.16 11.66 19.85
C THR A 120 -14.04 10.20 19.42
N GLU A 121 -15.02 9.37 19.77
CA GLU A 121 -15.04 7.96 19.35
C GLU A 121 -14.91 7.80 17.82
N ASP A 122 -15.55 8.69 17.06
CA ASP A 122 -15.47 8.68 15.59
C ASP A 122 -14.06 9.02 15.08
N LEU A 123 -13.43 10.06 15.64
CA LEU A 123 -12.03 10.40 15.31
C LEU A 123 -11.08 9.25 15.70
N ALA A 124 -11.31 8.60 16.84
CA ALA A 124 -10.52 7.44 17.26
C ALA A 124 -10.65 6.28 16.25
N LYS A 125 -11.88 5.98 15.81
CA LYS A 125 -12.13 4.95 14.79
C LYS A 125 -11.43 5.28 13.47
N GLN A 126 -11.48 6.53 13.02
CA GLN A 126 -10.78 7.00 11.82
C GLN A 126 -9.25 6.85 11.93
N LEU A 127 -8.68 7.19 13.08
CA LEU A 127 -7.25 7.06 13.36
C LEU A 127 -6.82 5.59 13.35
N VAL A 128 -7.57 4.72 14.05
CA VAL A 128 -7.30 3.28 14.11
C VAL A 128 -7.43 2.64 12.73
N ALA A 129 -8.46 3.00 11.96
CA ALA A 129 -8.67 2.50 10.61
C ALA A 129 -7.48 2.86 9.70
N SER A 130 -7.04 4.12 9.75
CA SER A 130 -5.88 4.59 8.99
C SER A 130 -4.61 3.85 9.36
N ALA A 131 -4.37 3.63 10.66
CA ALA A 131 -3.21 2.88 11.15
C ALA A 131 -3.21 1.43 10.67
N LYS A 132 -4.38 0.76 10.70
CA LYS A 132 -4.54 -0.60 10.17
C LYS A 132 -4.24 -0.66 8.67
N ILE A 133 -4.79 0.26 7.88
CA ILE A 133 -4.55 0.33 6.43
C ILE A 133 -3.06 0.57 6.14
N ALA A 134 -2.42 1.49 6.87
CA ALA A 134 -1.01 1.77 6.74
C ALA A 134 -0.14 0.53 7.05
N SER A 135 -0.45 -0.17 8.14
CA SER A 135 0.19 -1.43 8.52
C SER A 135 0.06 -2.48 7.41
N MET A 136 -1.15 -2.71 6.91
CA MET A 136 -1.40 -3.67 5.83
C MET A 136 -0.63 -3.32 4.55
N SER A 137 -0.60 -2.05 4.17
CA SER A 137 0.16 -1.57 3.01
C SER A 137 1.66 -1.84 3.17
N LEU A 138 2.23 -1.56 4.33
CA LEU A 138 3.64 -1.82 4.61
C LEU A 138 3.95 -3.32 4.63
N HIS A 139 3.10 -4.15 5.23
CA HIS A 139 3.27 -5.60 5.23
C HIS A 139 3.25 -6.18 3.82
N LYS A 140 2.30 -5.72 2.98
CA LYS A 140 2.22 -6.13 1.58
C LYS A 140 3.47 -5.72 0.79
N ALA A 141 3.92 -4.48 0.96
CA ALA A 141 5.14 -3.99 0.33
C ALA A 141 6.39 -4.78 0.78
N ALA A 142 6.47 -5.11 2.07
CA ALA A 142 7.57 -5.90 2.62
C ALA A 142 7.57 -7.34 2.07
N ALA A 143 6.40 -7.97 1.92
CA ALA A 143 6.29 -9.30 1.33
C ALA A 143 6.77 -9.30 -0.13
N ILE A 144 6.29 -8.36 -0.94
CA ILE A 144 6.72 -8.20 -2.34
C ILE A 144 8.22 -7.92 -2.45
N ALA A 145 8.77 -7.10 -1.55
CA ALA A 145 10.19 -6.80 -1.54
C ALA A 145 11.05 -8.04 -1.23
N ARG A 146 10.61 -8.89 -0.30
CA ARG A 146 11.29 -10.16 0.02
C ARG A 146 11.25 -11.13 -1.15
N GLU A 147 10.09 -11.34 -1.75
CA GLU A 147 9.93 -12.22 -2.90
C GLU A 147 10.83 -11.79 -4.07
N ASN A 148 10.84 -10.48 -4.37
CA ASN A 148 11.70 -9.93 -5.42
C ASN A 148 13.19 -10.08 -5.10
N ALA A 149 13.59 -9.91 -3.84
CA ALA A 149 14.98 -10.10 -3.42
C ALA A 149 15.42 -11.56 -3.59
N GLU A 150 14.58 -12.52 -3.18
CA GLU A 150 14.83 -13.95 -3.36
C GLU A 150 14.93 -14.34 -4.84
N LYS A 151 14.02 -13.83 -5.67
CA LYS A 151 14.04 -14.05 -7.11
C LYS A 151 15.35 -13.54 -7.72
N ARG A 152 15.75 -12.30 -7.42
CA ARG A 152 17.00 -11.71 -7.92
C ARG A 152 18.24 -12.45 -7.44
N ALA A 153 18.24 -12.94 -6.20
CA ALA A 153 19.33 -13.77 -5.69
C ALA A 153 19.47 -15.06 -6.50
N LYS A 154 18.36 -15.77 -6.77
CA LYS A 154 18.34 -16.99 -7.59
C LYS A 154 18.83 -16.73 -9.01
N GLU A 155 18.36 -15.65 -9.64
CA GLU A 155 18.79 -15.24 -10.98
C GLU A 155 20.30 -14.92 -11.02
N ALA A 156 20.82 -14.23 -10.01
CA ALA A 156 22.24 -13.90 -9.91
C ALA A 156 23.13 -15.15 -9.74
N VAL A 157 22.70 -16.11 -8.91
CA VAL A 157 23.43 -17.39 -8.75
C VAL A 157 23.48 -18.15 -10.08
N MET A 158 22.36 -18.24 -10.78
CA MET A 158 22.29 -18.92 -12.08
C MET A 158 23.14 -18.22 -13.15
N ALA A 159 23.13 -16.89 -13.18
CA ALA A 159 23.98 -16.12 -14.08
C ALA A 159 25.47 -16.34 -13.78
N ARG A 160 25.87 -16.35 -12.50
CA ARG A 160 27.24 -16.64 -12.08
C ARG A 160 27.68 -18.04 -12.50
N LYS A 161 26.83 -19.05 -12.30
CA LYS A 161 27.12 -20.44 -12.72
C LYS A 161 27.38 -20.51 -14.23
N LYS A 162 26.50 -19.90 -15.05
CA LYS A 162 26.67 -19.85 -16.51
C LYS A 162 27.95 -19.14 -16.93
N ALA A 163 28.32 -18.05 -16.23
CA ALA A 163 29.56 -17.32 -16.51
C ALA A 163 30.80 -18.18 -16.22
N ILE A 164 30.80 -18.92 -15.10
CA ILE A 164 31.88 -19.85 -14.76
C ILE A 164 31.99 -20.96 -15.81
N GLU A 165 30.87 -21.59 -16.18
CA GLU A 165 30.86 -22.64 -17.22
C GLU A 165 31.36 -22.14 -18.59
N ALA A 166 31.10 -20.87 -18.92
CA ALA A 166 31.63 -20.25 -20.14
C ALA A 166 33.15 -20.03 -20.05
N LEU A 167 33.66 -19.56 -18.90
CA LEU A 167 35.09 -19.38 -18.68
C LEU A 167 35.85 -20.72 -18.71
N ASP A 168 35.28 -21.77 -18.11
CA ASP A 168 35.88 -23.12 -18.14
C ASP A 168 36.02 -23.64 -19.58
N LYS A 169 35.00 -23.41 -20.42
CA LYS A 169 35.05 -23.76 -21.85
C LYS A 169 36.13 -22.99 -22.60
N VAL A 170 36.28 -21.68 -22.34
CA VAL A 170 37.33 -20.87 -22.96
C VAL A 170 38.71 -21.37 -22.54
N SER A 171 38.91 -21.65 -21.25
CA SER A 171 40.16 -22.21 -20.72
C SER A 171 40.54 -23.54 -21.39
N PHE A 172 39.56 -24.44 -21.54
CA PHE A 172 39.75 -25.70 -22.26
C PHE A 172 40.16 -25.51 -23.72
N LEU A 173 39.52 -24.58 -24.44
CA LEU A 173 39.85 -24.30 -25.84
C LEU A 173 41.26 -23.73 -26.01
N ILE A 174 41.69 -22.82 -25.12
CA ILE A 174 43.05 -22.26 -25.13
C ILE A 174 44.10 -23.36 -24.95
N LEU A 175 43.89 -24.28 -24.00
CA LEU A 175 44.82 -25.40 -23.78
C LEU A 175 44.89 -26.33 -25.00
N LYS A 176 43.75 -26.58 -25.65
CA LYS A 176 43.68 -27.41 -26.85
C LYS A 176 44.41 -26.76 -28.04
N GLU A 177 44.21 -25.47 -28.26
CA GLU A 177 44.88 -24.71 -29.33
C GLU A 177 46.41 -24.71 -29.15
N ALA A 178 46.88 -24.51 -27.91
CA ALA A 178 48.30 -24.58 -27.60
C ALA A 178 48.92 -25.98 -27.86
N GLU A 179 48.17 -27.05 -27.60
CA GLU A 179 48.61 -28.41 -27.93
C GLU A 179 48.70 -28.61 -29.46
N GLU A 180 47.71 -28.14 -30.22
CA GLU A 180 47.68 -28.22 -31.68
C GLU A 180 48.83 -27.44 -32.32
N ASP A 181 49.14 -26.23 -31.83
CA ASP A 181 50.27 -25.41 -32.26
C ASP A 181 51.63 -26.07 -31.98
N SER A 182 51.77 -26.76 -30.84
CA SER A 182 53.00 -27.49 -30.51
C SER A 182 53.23 -28.71 -31.43
N ARG A 183 52.15 -29.36 -31.86
CA ARG A 183 52.20 -30.51 -32.79
C ARG A 183 52.47 -30.08 -34.22
N SER A 184 51.94 -28.94 -34.67
CA SER A 184 52.25 -28.42 -36.01
C SER A 184 53.72 -27.96 -36.12
N SER A 185 54.29 -27.40 -35.05
CA SER A 185 55.68 -26.94 -34.99
C SER A 185 56.73 -28.06 -34.94
N SER A 186 56.33 -29.29 -34.57
CA SER A 186 57.23 -30.46 -34.46
C SER A 186 57.21 -31.39 -35.68
N ASN A 187 56.37 -31.09 -36.67
CA ASN A 187 56.28 -31.83 -37.94
C ASN A 187 56.88 -31.05 -39.14
N LEU A 188 57.58 -29.95 -38.87
CA LEU A 188 58.36 -29.13 -39.81
C LEU A 188 59.85 -29.25 -39.49
#